data_AF-A0A7S2I9R5-F1
#
_entry.id   AF-A0A7S2I9R5-F1
#
_cell.length_a   1.000
_cell.length_b   1.000
_cell.length_c   1.000
_cell.angle_alpha   90.00
_cell.angle_beta   90.00
_cell.angle_gamma   90.00
#
_symmetry.space_group_name_H-M   'P 1'
#
loop_
_entity.id
_entity.type
_entity.pdbx_description
1 polymer ?
#
loop_
_entity_poly.entity_id
_entity_poly.type
_entity_poly.pdbx_seq_one_letter_code
_entity_poly.pdbx_strand_id
1 'polypeptide(L)'
;SMFPILEDDEIRAKLNSLLREVDSHLVGSLDFQDFLRIFRQFSDLKQMERTAKEQRAAEATGFSEDEVREFRELFASWDIYQSEELSLSQIVSMIGKNCTLTESRVQTLVDEFQKVRVARPIFQKRNGVMADETVDFPEFLRLMRALVVVNFMDALDARRMSQAGTGPSA
;
A
#
# COMPACT_ATOMS: atom_id res chain seq x y z
N SER A 1 -3.10 -18.05 17.98
CA SER A 1 -1.93 -18.90 17.65
C SER A 1 -0.64 -18.17 18.01
N MET A 2 0.50 -18.88 18.20
CA MET A 2 1.83 -18.27 18.42
C MET A 2 2.32 -17.49 17.19
N PHE A 3 1.80 -17.82 16.01
CA PHE A 3 2.12 -17.13 14.75
C PHE A 3 0.82 -16.88 13.97
N PRO A 4 0.24 -15.67 14.03
CA PRO A 4 -0.99 -15.32 13.32
C PRO A 4 -0.86 -15.47 11.79
N ILE A 5 0.36 -15.33 11.26
CA ILE A 5 0.66 -15.46 9.83
C ILE A 5 0.43 -16.87 9.26
N LEU A 6 0.37 -17.90 10.12
CA LEU A 6 0.09 -19.29 9.73
C LEU A 6 -1.42 -19.60 9.67
N GLU A 7 -2.27 -18.62 10.00
CA GLU A 7 -3.73 -18.72 9.90
C GLU A 7 -4.22 -18.36 8.47
N ASP A 8 -3.31 -17.93 7.59
CA ASP A 8 -3.56 -17.64 6.18
C ASP A 8 -3.38 -18.91 5.32
N ASP A 9 -4.43 -19.29 4.59
CA ASP A 9 -4.47 -20.50 3.76
C ASP A 9 -3.50 -20.46 2.57
N GLU A 10 -3.23 -19.27 2.02
CA GLU A 10 -2.28 -19.08 0.93
C GLU A 10 -0.84 -19.20 1.44
N ILE A 11 -0.59 -18.65 2.62
CA ILE A 11 0.69 -18.81 3.33
C ILE A 11 0.89 -20.26 3.74
N ARG A 12 -0.13 -20.96 4.22
CA ARG A 12 -0.08 -22.41 4.48
C ARG A 12 0.20 -23.20 3.20
N ALA A 13 -0.41 -22.85 2.08
CA ALA A 13 -0.17 -23.53 0.81
C ALA A 13 1.28 -23.33 0.31
N LYS A 14 1.79 -22.10 0.33
CA LYS A 14 3.19 -21.78 0.02
C LYS A 14 4.16 -22.46 1.01
N LEU A 15 3.84 -22.45 2.30
CA LEU A 15 4.62 -23.14 3.33
C LEU A 15 4.65 -24.65 3.07
N ASN A 16 3.52 -25.27 2.72
CA ASN A 16 3.45 -26.68 2.36
C ASN A 16 4.27 -27.01 1.10
N SER A 17 4.37 -26.08 0.14
CA SER A 17 5.26 -26.22 -1.03
C SER A 17 6.73 -26.21 -0.61
N LEU A 18 7.14 -25.23 0.19
CA LEU A 18 8.51 -25.13 0.70
C LEU A 18 8.88 -26.32 1.58
N LEU A 19 7.94 -26.78 2.40
CA LEU A 19 8.08 -27.97 3.21
C LEU A 19 8.35 -29.21 2.36
N ARG A 20 7.60 -29.42 1.27
CA ARG A 20 7.81 -30.55 0.36
C ARG A 20 9.15 -30.51 -0.36
N GLU A 21 9.68 -29.33 -0.66
CA GLU A 21 11.02 -29.19 -1.26
C GLU A 21 12.13 -29.60 -0.27
N VAL A 22 11.96 -29.25 1.01
CA VAL A 22 12.91 -29.58 2.09
C VAL A 22 12.75 -31.03 2.57
N ASP A 23 11.55 -31.61 2.47
CA ASP A 23 11.20 -32.98 2.90
C ASP A 23 11.78 -34.10 2.00
N SER A 24 12.52 -33.75 0.94
CA SER A 24 13.30 -34.72 0.16
C SER A 24 14.40 -35.42 0.97
N HIS A 25 14.69 -34.94 2.19
CA HIS A 25 15.68 -35.51 3.10
C HIS A 25 15.18 -35.78 4.54
N LEU A 26 13.92 -35.50 4.88
CA LEU A 26 13.45 -35.53 6.27
C LEU A 26 12.50 -36.71 6.53
N VAL A 27 12.99 -37.67 7.31
CA VAL A 27 12.16 -38.74 7.85
C VAL A 27 11.32 -38.17 9.00
N GLY A 28 10.16 -37.60 8.67
CA GLY A 28 8.99 -37.54 9.55
C GLY A 28 8.96 -36.50 10.68
N SER A 29 9.95 -35.61 10.83
CA SER A 29 9.84 -34.46 11.74
C SER A 29 10.75 -33.31 11.34
N LEU A 30 10.20 -32.10 11.20
CA LEU A 30 10.97 -30.86 11.13
C LEU A 30 11.50 -30.54 12.53
N ASP A 31 12.80 -30.32 12.66
CA ASP A 31 13.32 -29.75 13.89
C ASP A 31 13.15 -28.20 13.88
N PHE A 32 13.50 -27.56 15.00
CA PHE A 32 13.37 -26.10 15.09
C PHE A 32 14.29 -25.35 14.11
N GLN A 33 15.42 -25.93 13.71
CA GLN A 33 16.33 -25.32 12.74
C GLN A 33 15.75 -25.38 11.33
N ASP A 34 15.12 -26.49 10.95
CA ASP A 34 14.38 -26.62 9.69
C ASP A 34 13.24 -25.60 9.62
N PHE A 35 12.50 -25.44 10.72
CA PHE A 35 11.46 -24.42 10.84
C PHE A 35 12.01 -22.99 10.63
N LEU A 36 13.12 -22.64 11.29
CA LEU A 36 13.75 -21.32 11.11
C LEU A 36 14.25 -21.09 9.68
N ARG A 37 14.81 -22.12 9.05
CA ARG A 37 15.28 -22.06 7.66
C ARG A 37 14.14 -21.77 6.69
N ILE A 38 13.02 -22.46 6.85
CA ILE A 38 11.82 -22.25 6.03
C ILE A 38 11.26 -20.85 6.25
N PHE A 39 11.17 -20.39 7.50
CA PHE A 39 10.66 -19.06 7.81
C PHE A 39 11.55 -17.96 7.21
N ARG A 40 12.87 -18.14 7.26
CA ARG A 40 13.81 -17.24 6.60
C ARG A 40 13.62 -17.20 5.09
N GLN A 41 13.53 -18.37 4.43
CA GLN A 41 13.26 -18.45 2.99
C GLN A 41 11.93 -17.80 2.62
N PHE A 42 10.89 -17.98 3.43
CA PHE A 42 9.60 -17.34 3.23
C PHE A 42 9.66 -15.81 3.38
N SER A 43 10.40 -15.32 4.37
CA SER A 43 10.65 -13.88 4.55
C SER A 43 11.41 -13.29 3.35
N ASP A 44 12.43 -13.99 2.86
CA ASP A 44 13.20 -13.57 1.69
C ASP A 44 12.31 -13.51 0.43
N LEU A 45 11.46 -14.52 0.23
CA LEU A 45 10.48 -14.54 -0.87
C LEU A 45 9.48 -13.38 -0.79
N LYS A 46 8.92 -13.10 0.39
CA LYS A 46 8.02 -11.95 0.59
C LYS A 46 8.73 -10.64 0.31
N GLN A 47 9.97 -10.48 0.75
CA GLN A 47 10.77 -9.29 0.48
C GLN A 47 11.03 -9.10 -1.01
N MET A 48 11.37 -10.19 -1.72
CA MET A 48 11.58 -10.18 -3.17
C MET A 48 10.28 -9.81 -3.90
N GLU A 49 9.15 -10.40 -3.52
CA GLU A 49 7.84 -10.09 -4.10
C GLU A 49 7.45 -8.64 -3.90
N ARG A 50 7.66 -8.09 -2.69
CA ARG A 50 7.41 -6.68 -2.37
C ARG A 50 8.27 -5.75 -3.23
N THR A 51 9.57 -6.03 -3.29
CA THR A 51 10.53 -5.25 -4.09
C THR A 51 10.15 -5.28 -5.58
N ALA A 52 9.76 -6.45 -6.10
CA ALA A 52 9.31 -6.58 -7.48
C ALA A 52 7.98 -5.84 -7.75
N LYS A 53 7.03 -5.87 -6.79
CA LYS A 53 5.75 -5.13 -6.91
C LYS A 53 6.00 -3.63 -6.97
N GLU A 54 6.91 -3.13 -6.15
CA GLU A 54 7.30 -1.72 -6.14
C GLU A 54 7.98 -1.30 -7.43
N GLN A 55 8.98 -2.06 -7.89
CA GLN A 55 9.67 -1.76 -9.14
C GLN A 55 8.68 -1.67 -10.32
N ARG A 56 7.76 -2.64 -10.42
CA ARG A 56 6.72 -2.63 -11.46
C ARG A 56 5.78 -1.43 -11.33
N ALA A 57 5.45 -1.02 -10.10
CA ALA A 57 4.59 0.14 -9.87
C ALA A 57 5.30 1.44 -10.28
N ALA A 58 6.56 1.62 -9.88
CA ALA A 58 7.38 2.77 -10.29
C ALA A 58 7.51 2.88 -11.80
N GLU A 59 7.78 1.76 -12.49
CA GLU A 59 7.84 1.70 -13.95
C GLU A 59 6.50 2.03 -14.60
N ALA A 60 5.39 1.49 -14.07
CA ALA A 60 4.06 1.70 -14.63
C ALA A 60 3.52 3.12 -14.42
N THR A 61 3.94 3.82 -13.37
CA THR A 61 3.53 5.21 -13.13
C THR A 61 4.32 6.21 -13.96
N GLY A 62 5.51 5.83 -14.43
CA GLY A 62 6.41 6.71 -15.17
C GLY A 62 7.03 7.82 -14.32
N PHE A 63 7.02 7.67 -12.99
CA PHE A 63 7.72 8.59 -12.09
C PHE A 63 9.23 8.36 -12.17
N SER A 64 9.99 9.43 -12.02
CA SER A 64 11.44 9.38 -11.85
C SER A 64 11.84 8.75 -10.51
N GLU A 65 13.09 8.28 -10.39
CA GLU A 65 13.61 7.73 -9.14
C GLU A 65 13.55 8.74 -7.99
N ASP A 66 13.80 10.02 -8.28
CA ASP A 66 13.70 11.09 -7.29
C ASP A 66 12.26 11.29 -6.80
N GLU A 67 11.27 11.30 -7.69
CA GLU A 67 9.85 11.38 -7.31
C GLU A 67 9.40 10.16 -6.50
N VAL A 68 9.82 8.95 -6.89
CA VAL A 68 9.51 7.73 -6.13
C VAL A 68 10.09 7.80 -4.73
N ARG A 69 11.31 8.32 -4.57
CA ARG A 69 11.92 8.54 -3.25
C ARG A 69 11.15 9.57 -2.42
N GLU A 70 10.75 10.69 -3.00
CA GLU A 70 9.94 11.71 -2.31
C GLU A 70 8.58 11.13 -1.86
N PHE A 71 7.92 10.36 -2.72
CA PHE A 71 6.69 9.66 -2.37
C PHE A 71 6.89 8.64 -1.26
N ARG A 72 8.05 7.97 -1.21
CA ARG A 72 8.39 7.03 -0.14
C ARG A 72 8.58 7.73 1.20
N GLU A 73 9.25 8.87 1.21
CA GLU A 73 9.40 9.70 2.41
C GLU A 73 8.03 10.20 2.89
N LEU A 74 7.18 10.67 1.96
CA LEU A 74 5.82 11.08 2.27
C LEU A 74 5.02 9.92 2.85
N PHE A 75 5.03 8.74 2.23
CA PHE A 75 4.31 7.56 2.72
C PHE A 75 4.76 7.18 4.13
N ALA A 76 6.07 7.07 4.36
CA ALA A 76 6.64 6.71 5.64
C ALA A 76 6.31 7.72 6.76
N SER A 77 6.17 9.01 6.43
CA SER A 77 5.79 10.03 7.41
C SER A 77 4.34 9.90 7.92
N TRP A 78 3.48 9.14 7.21
CA TRP A 78 2.09 8.89 7.58
C TRP A 78 1.83 7.48 8.10
N ASP A 79 2.74 6.54 7.85
CA ASP A 79 2.70 5.18 8.38
C ASP A 79 3.29 5.14 9.81
N ILE A 80 2.59 5.81 10.73
CA ILE A 80 3.03 6.02 12.12
C ILE A 80 3.31 4.69 12.84
N TYR A 81 2.57 3.64 12.49
CA TYR A 81 2.68 2.33 13.11
C TYR A 81 3.64 1.39 12.40
N GLN A 82 4.34 1.85 11.35
CA GLN A 82 5.22 1.02 10.52
C GLN A 82 4.51 -0.25 10.03
N SER A 83 3.23 -0.09 9.70
CA SER A 83 2.39 -1.15 9.13
C SER A 83 2.71 -1.43 7.67
N GLU A 84 3.50 -0.58 7.03
CA GLU A 84 3.76 -0.54 5.59
C GLU A 84 2.51 -0.34 4.74
N GLU A 85 1.46 0.19 5.37
CA GLU A 85 0.13 0.36 4.82
C GLU A 85 -0.45 1.70 5.28
N LEU A 86 -1.22 2.34 4.42
CA LEU A 86 -1.97 3.55 4.75
C LEU A 86 -3.45 3.34 4.49
N SER A 87 -4.29 3.73 5.45
CA SER A 87 -5.73 3.70 5.27
C SER A 87 -6.26 4.90 4.51
N LEU A 88 -7.49 4.79 4.00
CA LEU A 88 -8.16 5.87 3.29
C LEU A 88 -8.19 7.16 4.12
N SER A 89 -8.45 7.07 5.43
CA SER A 89 -8.50 8.24 6.31
C SER A 89 -7.15 8.94 6.45
N GLN A 90 -6.05 8.17 6.48
CA GLN A 90 -4.68 8.69 6.45
C GLN A 90 -4.37 9.37 5.11
N ILE A 91 -4.76 8.77 3.99
CA ILE A 91 -4.56 9.34 2.64
C ILE A 91 -5.35 10.64 2.45
N VAL A 92 -6.63 10.68 2.85
CA VAL A 92 -7.46 11.89 2.80
C VAL A 92 -6.81 13.00 3.63
N SER A 93 -6.32 12.67 4.82
CA SER A 93 -5.63 13.62 5.70
C SER A 93 -4.31 14.11 5.11
N MET A 94 -3.54 13.20 4.47
CA MET A 94 -2.29 13.50 3.79
C MET A 94 -2.49 14.52 2.67
N ILE A 95 -3.46 14.26 1.80
CA ILE A 95 -3.77 15.17 0.68
C ILE A 95 -4.38 16.46 1.21
N GLY A 96 -5.25 16.38 2.22
CA GLY A 96 -5.91 17.53 2.86
C GLY A 96 -4.95 18.53 3.52
N LYS A 97 -3.77 18.08 3.99
CA LYS A 97 -2.73 19.00 4.51
C LYS A 97 -2.16 19.91 3.42
N ASN A 98 -2.08 19.42 2.19
CA ASN A 98 -1.46 20.14 1.08
C ASN A 98 -2.49 20.77 0.12
N CYS A 99 -3.77 20.36 0.21
CA CYS A 99 -4.81 20.72 -0.74
C CYS A 99 -6.17 20.93 -0.06
N THR A 100 -6.95 21.91 -0.53
CA THR A 100 -8.36 22.03 -0.13
C THR A 100 -9.19 20.98 -0.85
N LEU A 101 -9.67 19.99 -0.10
CA LEU A 101 -10.54 18.93 -0.59
C LEU A 101 -12.01 19.36 -0.49
N THR A 102 -12.68 19.44 -1.64
CA THR A 102 -14.15 19.54 -1.69
C THR A 102 -14.75 18.14 -1.61
N GLU A 103 -16.03 18.03 -1.26
CA GLU A 103 -16.74 16.74 -1.17
C GLU A 103 -16.63 15.91 -2.46
N SER A 104 -16.79 16.55 -3.62
CA SER A 104 -16.61 15.89 -4.94
C SER A 104 -15.18 15.36 -5.16
N ARG A 105 -14.15 16.02 -4.63
CA ARG A 105 -12.76 15.56 -4.72
C ARG A 105 -12.45 14.44 -3.75
N VAL A 106 -13.05 14.48 -2.56
CA VAL A 106 -12.99 13.34 -1.63
C VAL A 106 -13.61 12.12 -2.30
N GLN A 107 -14.76 12.25 -2.95
CA GLN A 107 -15.38 11.12 -3.65
C GLN A 107 -14.48 10.57 -4.78
N THR A 108 -13.87 11.46 -5.58
CA THR A 108 -12.92 11.04 -6.63
C THR A 108 -11.74 10.27 -6.03
N LEU A 109 -11.20 10.75 -4.90
CA LEU A 109 -10.11 10.08 -4.20
C LEU A 109 -10.53 8.71 -3.67
N VAL A 110 -11.74 8.58 -3.12
CA VAL A 110 -12.30 7.30 -2.66
C VAL A 110 -12.42 6.32 -3.83
N ASP A 111 -12.94 6.78 -4.97
CA ASP A 111 -13.13 5.94 -6.14
C ASP A 111 -11.78 5.44 -6.70
N GLU A 112 -10.76 6.30 -6.79
CA GLU A 112 -9.42 5.91 -7.22
C GLU A 112 -8.74 4.98 -6.21
N PHE A 113 -8.90 5.25 -4.91
CA PHE A 113 -8.38 4.41 -3.83
C PHE A 113 -8.99 3.00 -3.86
N GLN A 114 -10.27 2.87 -4.23
CA GLN A 114 -10.92 1.58 -4.44
C GLN A 114 -10.42 0.83 -5.68
N LYS A 115 -10.00 1.54 -6.74
CA LYS A 115 -9.48 0.92 -7.97
C LYS A 115 -8.07 0.36 -7.82
N VAL A 116 -7.21 1.07 -7.09
CA VAL A 116 -5.77 0.70 -7.03
C VAL A 116 -5.48 -0.38 -6.01
N ARG A 117 -6.32 -0.52 -4.98
CA ARG A 117 -6.11 -1.55 -3.97
C ARG A 117 -6.27 -2.93 -4.60
N VAL A 118 -5.45 -3.87 -4.14
CA VAL A 118 -5.71 -5.28 -4.36
C VAL A 118 -6.57 -5.78 -3.21
N ALA A 119 -7.60 -6.58 -3.51
CA ALA A 119 -8.37 -7.25 -2.47
C ALA A 119 -7.43 -8.20 -1.69
N ARG A 120 -7.00 -7.75 -0.52
CA ARG A 120 -6.24 -8.60 0.41
C ARG A 120 -7.26 -9.52 1.08
N PRO A 121 -6.97 -10.82 1.25
CA PRO A 121 -7.79 -11.68 2.10
C PRO A 121 -7.88 -11.00 3.45
N ILE A 122 -9.10 -10.58 3.81
CA ILE A 122 -9.39 -9.85 5.03
C ILE A 122 -8.90 -10.74 6.17
N PHE A 123 -7.80 -10.35 6.84
CA PHE A 123 -7.46 -10.91 8.13
C PHE A 123 -8.74 -10.83 8.96
N GLN A 124 -9.28 -12.01 9.27
CA GLN A 124 -10.64 -12.23 9.74
C GLN A 124 -11.17 -11.09 10.59
N LYS A 125 -12.40 -10.65 10.28
CA LYS A 125 -13.31 -9.92 11.17
C LYS A 125 -13.01 -10.23 12.65
N ARG A 126 -12.13 -9.46 13.28
CA ARG A 126 -12.01 -9.48 14.74
C ARG A 126 -13.10 -8.55 15.24
N ASN A 127 -14.15 -9.15 15.80
CA ASN A 127 -15.22 -8.47 16.53
C ASN A 127 -16.17 -7.59 15.71
N GLY A 128 -16.38 -7.87 14.42
CA GLY A 128 -17.39 -7.16 13.62
C GLY A 128 -17.03 -5.71 13.24
N VAL A 129 -15.80 -5.27 13.56
CA VAL A 129 -15.24 -4.03 13.05
C VAL A 129 -14.60 -4.36 11.71
N MET A 130 -15.06 -3.71 10.63
CA MET A 130 -14.40 -3.80 9.33
C MET A 130 -12.97 -3.29 9.51
N ALA A 131 -11.97 -4.09 9.15
CA ALA A 131 -10.60 -3.58 9.04
C ALA A 131 -10.64 -2.37 8.09
N ASP A 132 -10.03 -1.26 8.50
CA ASP A 132 -9.97 -0.07 7.65
C ASP A 132 -9.26 -0.46 6.36
N GLU A 133 -9.78 0.01 5.24
CA GLU A 133 -9.26 -0.39 3.94
C GLU A 133 -7.91 0.31 3.73
N THR A 134 -6.86 -0.46 3.43
CA THR A 134 -5.50 0.04 3.32
C THR A 134 -4.89 -0.17 1.92
N VAL A 135 -3.84 0.59 1.64
CA VAL A 135 -2.97 0.43 0.46
C VAL A 135 -1.51 0.35 0.90
N ASP A 136 -0.73 -0.49 0.22
CA ASP A 136 0.73 -0.48 0.36
C ASP A 136 1.39 0.58 -0.52
N PHE A 137 2.70 0.74 -0.38
CA PHE A 137 3.45 1.74 -1.14
C PHE A 137 3.31 1.60 -2.68
N PRO A 138 3.42 0.40 -3.29
CA PRO A 138 3.14 0.23 -4.72
C PRO A 138 1.73 0.67 -5.15
N GLU A 139 0.70 0.38 -4.34
CA GLU A 139 -0.68 0.81 -4.59
C GLU A 139 -0.84 2.33 -4.42
N PHE A 140 -0.16 2.91 -3.44
CA PHE A 140 -0.06 4.36 -3.25
C PHE A 140 0.57 5.06 -4.46
N LEU A 141 1.65 4.53 -5.06
CA LEU A 141 2.23 5.10 -6.27
C LEU A 141 1.21 5.14 -7.43
N ARG A 142 0.45 4.07 -7.61
CA ARG A 142 -0.62 4.02 -8.62
C ARG A 142 -1.72 5.03 -8.32
N LEU A 143 -2.06 5.22 -7.05
CA LEU A 143 -3.02 6.24 -6.62
C LEU A 143 -2.54 7.64 -7.00
N MET A 144 -1.30 7.98 -6.64
CA MET A 144 -0.73 9.30 -6.96
C MET A 144 -0.72 9.55 -8.47
N ARG A 145 -0.40 8.53 -9.28
CA ARG A 145 -0.50 8.62 -10.73
C ARG A 145 -1.93 8.85 -11.21
N ALA A 146 -2.90 8.11 -10.68
CA ALA A 146 -4.30 8.27 -11.06
C ALA A 146 -4.80 9.69 -10.74
N LEU A 147 -4.44 10.24 -9.58
CA LEU A 147 -4.78 11.61 -9.19
C LEU A 147 -4.17 12.66 -10.13
N VAL A 148 -2.91 12.47 -10.56
CA VAL A 148 -2.30 13.36 -11.57
C VAL A 148 -3.08 13.30 -12.89
N VAL A 149 -3.44 12.09 -13.36
CA VAL A 149 -4.13 11.88 -14.65
C VAL A 149 -5.54 12.49 -14.67
N VAL A 150 -6.28 12.45 -13.56
CA VAL A 150 -7.63 13.04 -13.48
C VAL A 150 -7.60 14.56 -13.28
N ASN A 151 -6.45 15.22 -13.51
CA ASN A 151 -6.21 16.64 -13.27
C ASN A 151 -6.61 17.08 -11.86
N PHE A 152 -6.41 16.19 -10.88
CA PHE A 152 -6.72 16.48 -9.49
C PHE A 152 -5.93 17.71 -8.98
N MET A 153 -4.70 17.88 -9.48
CA MET A 153 -3.79 18.98 -9.14
C MET A 153 -3.91 20.21 -10.05
N ASP A 154 -4.14 20.07 -11.36
CA ASP A 154 -4.32 21.24 -12.25
C ASP A 154 -5.58 22.06 -11.92
N ALA A 155 -6.66 21.38 -11.50
CA ALA A 155 -7.85 22.06 -11.03
C ALA A 155 -7.67 22.75 -9.65
N LEU A 156 -6.56 22.50 -8.93
CA LEU A 156 -6.22 23.18 -7.69
C LEU A 156 -5.51 24.52 -7.96
N ASP A 157 -4.63 24.58 -8.96
CA ASP A 157 -3.91 25.81 -9.32
C ASP A 157 -4.81 26.85 -10.02
N ALA A 158 -5.75 26.40 -10.86
CA ALA A 158 -6.70 27.29 -11.52
C ALA A 158 -7.55 28.13 -10.54
N ARG A 159 -7.79 27.63 -9.32
CA ARG A 159 -8.62 28.32 -8.30
C ARG A 159 -7.82 29.29 -7.42
N ARG A 160 -6.52 29.06 -7.25
CA ARG A 160 -5.59 30.04 -6.63
C ARG A 160 -5.46 31.29 -7.49
N MET A 161 -5.41 31.12 -8.81
CA MET A 161 -5.38 32.24 -9.76
C MET A 161 -6.71 33.00 -9.83
N SER A 162 -7.86 32.33 -9.65
CA SER A 162 -9.17 33.00 -9.68
C SER A 162 -9.50 33.80 -8.40
N GLN A 163 -8.91 33.47 -7.25
CA GLN A 163 -9.13 34.21 -5.98
C GLN A 163 -8.11 35.34 -5.74
N ALA A 164 -6.97 35.33 -6.42
CA ALA A 164 -5.99 36.42 -6.39
C ALA A 164 -6.34 37.58 -7.36
N GLY A 165 -7.34 37.40 -8.23
CA GLY A 165 -7.70 38.35 -9.30
C GLY A 165 -8.82 39.35 -9.00
N THR A 166 -9.43 39.32 -7.81
CA THR A 166 -10.48 40.29 -7.41
C THR A 166 -10.01 41.15 -6.24
N GLY A 167 -9.00 41.98 -6.49
CA GLY A 167 -8.77 43.20 -5.70
C GLY A 167 -9.78 44.28 -6.11
N PRO A 168 -10.22 45.16 -5.19
CA PRO A 168 -11.30 46.10 -5.44
C PRO A 168 -10.84 47.15 -6.46
N SER A 169 -11.57 47.28 -7.57
CA SER A 169 -11.51 48.53 -8.34
C SER A 169 -12.13 49.63 -7.50
N ALA A 170 -11.36 50.71 -7.35
CA ALA A 170 -11.70 51.94 -6.64
C ALA A 170 -13.00 52.57 -7.14
#